data_AF-A0A372KAW3-F1
#
_entry.id   AF-A0A372KAW3-F1
#
_cell.length_a   1.000
_cell.length_b   1.000
_cell.length_c   1.000
_cell.angle_alpha   90.00
_cell.angle_beta   90.00
_cell.angle_gamma   90.00
#
_symmetry.space_group_name_H-M   'P 1'
#
loop_
_entity.id
_entity.type
_entity.pdbx_description
1 polymer ?
#
loop_
_entity_poly.entity_id
_entity_poly.type
_entity_poly.pdbx_seq_one_letter_code
_entity_poly.pdbx_strand_id
1 'polypeptide(L)' 'MNVPVSEEQIHALAFYLWEIDGSPEGRAQEYWEKARTQLATVGMLPGLQLATVPV' A
#
# COMPACT_ATOMS: atom_id res chain seq x y z
N MET A 1 11.84 0.97 -14.64
CA MET A 1 12.48 0.85 -13.31
C MET A 1 11.53 0.09 -12.42
N ASN A 2 11.88 -1.14 -12.00
CA ASN A 2 11.14 -1.85 -10.94
C ASN A 2 11.75 -1.39 -9.63
N VAL A 3 11.33 -0.22 -9.15
CA VAL A 3 11.82 0.33 -7.89
C VAL A 3 11.11 -0.46 -6.80
N PRO A 4 11.83 -1.22 -5.96
CA PRO A 4 11.21 -1.87 -4.81
C PRO A 4 10.59 -0.78 -3.94
N VAL A 5 9.39 -1.06 -3.44
CA VAL A 5 8.64 -0.16 -2.56
C VAL A 5 9.57 0.36 -1.47
N SER A 6 9.86 1.65 -1.52
CA SER A 6 10.75 2.33 -0.57
C SER A 6 9.94 2.95 0.55
N GLU A 7 10.56 3.09 1.73
CA GLU A 7 9.90 3.71 2.90
C GLU A 7 9.38 5.12 2.58
N GLU A 8 10.06 5.88 1.74
CA GLU A 8 9.60 7.19 1.27
C GLU A 8 8.25 7.13 0.52
N GLN A 9 8.00 6.07 -0.26
CA GLN A 9 6.72 5.91 -0.94
C GLN A 9 5.61 5.56 0.05
N ILE A 10 5.92 4.75 1.05
CA ILE A 10 4.98 4.43 2.14
C ILE A 10 4.65 5.71 2.89
N HIS A 11 5.66 6.52 3.21
CA HIS A 11 5.50 7.80 3.91
C HIS A 11 4.65 8.79 3.11
N ALA A 12 4.92 8.93 1.81
CA ALA A 12 4.16 9.81 0.92
C ALA A 12 2.70 9.38 0.78
N LEU A 13 2.45 8.08 0.60
CA LEU A 13 1.09 7.54 0.47
C LEU A 13 0.33 7.62 1.79
N ALA A 14 0.97 7.33 2.92
CA ALA A 14 0.37 7.47 4.25
C ALA A 14 -0.02 8.92 4.54
N PHE A 15 0.88 9.86 4.24
CA PHE A 15 0.63 11.29 4.41
C PHE A 15 -0.51 11.77 3.50
N TYR A 16 -0.51 11.37 2.23
CA TYR A 16 -1.58 11.69 1.30
C TYR A 16 -2.93 11.14 1.77
N LEU A 17 -2.99 9.88 2.19
CA LEU A 17 -4.21 9.25 2.72
C LEU A 17 -4.69 9.92 4.02
N TRP A 18 -3.77 10.41 4.84
CA TRP A 18 -4.09 11.10 6.09
C TRP A 18 -4.61 12.52 5.85
N GLU A 19 -4.01 13.28 4.92
CA GLU A 19 -4.47 14.62 4.57
C GLU A 19 -5.87 14.62 3.93
N ILE A 20 -6.16 13.68 3.02
CA ILE A 20 -7.49 13.59 2.39
C ILE A 20 -8.60 13.27 3.39
N ASP A 21 -8.26 12.58 4.49
CA ASP A 21 -9.19 12.21 5.55
C ASP A 21 -9.37 13.32 6.61
N GLY A 22 -8.69 14.46 6.43
CA GLY A 22 -8.76 15.62 7.31
C GLY A 22 -7.75 15.60 8.45
N SER A 23 -6.65 14.87 8.30
CA SER A 23 -5.54 14.79 9.25
C SER A 23 -5.97 14.42 10.69
N PRO A 24 -6.75 13.33 10.88
CA PRO A 24 -7.20 12.92 12.20
C PRO A 24 -6.00 12.55 13.10
N GLU A 25 -5.89 13.20 14.25
CA GLU A 25 -4.86 12.91 15.25
C GLU A 25 -5.03 11.49 15.81
N GLY A 26 -3.92 10.77 15.98
CA GLY A 26 -3.90 9.39 16.48
C GLY A 26 -4.15 8.29 15.44
N ARG A 27 -4.59 8.62 14.22
CA ARG A 27 -4.80 7.64 13.13
C ARG A 27 -3.65 7.52 12.13
N ALA A 28 -2.63 8.36 12.24
CA ALA A 28 -1.47 8.35 11.33
C ALA A 28 -0.82 6.97 11.20
N GLN A 29 -0.78 6.19 12.29
CA GLN A 29 -0.22 4.83 12.30
C GLN A 29 -1.06 3.86 11.46
N GLU A 30 -2.40 3.96 11.50
CA GLU A 30 -3.29 3.14 10.66
C GLU A 30 -3.10 3.45 9.17
N TYR A 31 -2.95 4.74 8.83
CA TYR A 31 -2.68 5.17 7.45
C TYR A 31 -1.31 4.70 6.96
N TRP A 32 -0.31 4.69 7.84
CA TRP A 32 1.01 4.12 7.57
C TRP A 32 0.96 2.64 7.20
N GLU A 33 0.29 1.82 8.01
CA GLU A 33 0.15 0.38 7.74
C GLU A 33 -0.68 0.09 6.49
N LYS A 34 -1.73 0.89 6.23
CA LYS A 34 -2.50 0.82 4.98
C LYS A 34 -1.64 1.12 3.76
N ALA A 35 -0.85 2.18 3.80
CA ALA A 35 0.05 2.57 2.71
C ALA A 35 1.09 1.48 2.42
N ARG A 36 1.68 0.92 3.48
CA ARG A 36 2.66 -0.18 3.38
C ARG A 36 2.04 -1.43 2.76
N THR A 37 0.83 -1.81 3.19
CA THR A 37 0.10 -2.95 2.65
C THR A 37 -0.31 -2.74 1.19
N GLN A 38 -0.78 -1.54 0.82
CA GLN A 38 -1.15 -1.24 -0.56
C GLN A 38 0.05 -1.29 -1.50
N LEU A 39 1.16 -0.65 -1.12
CA LEU A 39 2.37 -0.67 -1.94
C LEU A 39 2.98 -2.07 -2.02
N ALA A 40 2.98 -2.83 -0.92
CA ALA A 40 3.38 -4.23 -0.93
C ALA A 40 2.48 -5.07 -1.85
N THR A 41 1.17 -4.85 -1.83
CA THR A 41 0.21 -5.55 -2.72
C THR A 41 0.45 -5.18 -4.19
N VAL A 42 0.67 -3.90 -4.50
CA VAL A 42 0.96 -3.41 -5.85
C VAL A 42 2.30 -3.94 -6.38
N GLY A 43 3.29 -4.13 -5.50
CA GLY A 43 4.59 -4.74 -5.85
C GLY A 43 4.59 -6.28 -5.87
N MET A 44 3.65 -6.94 -5.20
CA MET A 44 3.59 -8.40 -5.04
C MET A 44 2.68 -9.12 -6.06
N LEU A 45 2.20 -8.47 -7.11
CA LEU A 45 1.50 -9.17 -8.21
C LEU A 45 2.38 -9.40 -9.45
N PRO A 46 3.40 -10.28 -9.42
CA PRO A 46 3.80 -11.02 -10.61
C PRO A 46 3.04 -12.35 -10.65
N GLY A 47 1.84 -12.38 -11.24
CA GLY A 47 1.35 -13.61 -11.90
C GLY A 47 0.37 -14.55 -11.21
N LEU A 48 -0.35 -14.17 -10.14
CA LEU A 48 -1.38 -15.05 -9.56
C LEU A 48 -2.76 -14.82 -10.20
N GLN A 49 -2.93 -15.26 -11.45
CA GLN A 49 -4.23 -15.53 -12.08
C GLN A 49 -4.26 -16.94 -12.68
N LEU A 50 -3.82 -17.97 -11.94
CA LEU A 50 -3.83 -19.37 -12.42
C LEU A 50 -4.26 -20.38 -11.34
N ALA A 51 -5.33 -20.09 -10.59
CA ALA A 51 -5.87 -21.07 -9.62
C ALA A 51 -7.41 -21.13 -9.58
N THR A 52 -8.08 -21.01 -10.74
CA THR A 52 -9.49 -21.41 -10.83
C THR A 52 -9.80 -22.09 -12.17
N VAL A 53 -9.37 -23.34 -12.30
CA VAL A 53 -10.09 -24.33 -13.12
C VAL A 53 -9.99 -25.68 -12.41
N PRO A 54 -11.00 -26.10 -11.64
CA PRO A 54 -11.12 -27.51 -11.26
C PRO A 54 -11.61 -28.32 -12.48
N VAL A 55 -10.91 -29.43 -12.77
CA VAL A 55 -11.29 -30.47 -13.75
C VAL A 55 -12.35 -31.41 -13.17
#